data_AF-A0AAD8HER0-F1
#
_entry.id   AF-A0AAD8HER0-F1
#
_cell.length_a   1.000
_cell.length_b   1.000
_cell.length_c   1.000
_cell.angle_alpha   90.00
_cell.angle_beta   90.00
_cell.angle_gamma   90.00
#
_symmetry.space_group_name_H-M   'P 1'
#
loop_
_entity.id
_entity.type
_entity.pdbx_description
1 polymer ?
#
loop_
_entity_poly.entity_id
_entity_poly.type
_entity_poly.pdbx_seq_one_letter_code
_entity_poly.pdbx_strand_id
1 'polypeptide(L)'
;MESGADYIDVELKAVEEFNNSMRGKKPVKCKLIVSSHNYQCTPSIEDLGNLVAAIQASGADIVKIATIVVDITDVARVFQISVHSQCQQLEHFGFYVLQLQHV
;
A
#
# COMPACT_ATOMS: atom_id res chain seq x y z
N MET A 1 7.66 -14.49 8.97
CA MET A 1 6.38 -14.57 9.72
C MET A 1 6.44 -15.57 10.89
N GLU A 2 7.49 -16.38 11.00
CA GLU A 2 7.59 -17.47 11.99
C GLU A 2 7.83 -16.99 13.43
N SER A 3 8.37 -15.78 13.63
CA SER A 3 8.57 -15.16 14.95
C SER A 3 7.32 -14.49 15.55
N GLY A 4 6.14 -14.69 14.94
CA GLY A 4 4.85 -14.26 15.53
C GLY A 4 4.44 -12.80 15.29
N ALA A 5 5.06 -12.09 14.33
CA ALA A 5 4.61 -10.75 13.95
C ALA A 5 3.17 -10.78 13.38
N ASP A 6 2.33 -9.84 13.79
CA ASP A 6 0.95 -9.75 13.29
C ASP A 6 0.88 -9.14 11.88
N TYR A 7 1.85 -8.29 11.52
CA TYR A 7 1.95 -7.63 10.21
C TYR A 7 3.38 -7.63 9.68
N ILE A 8 3.53 -7.70 8.37
CA ILE A 8 4.78 -7.45 7.65
C ILE A 8 4.49 -6.47 6.51
N ASP A 9 5.34 -5.46 6.37
CA ASP A 9 5.30 -4.51 5.26
C ASP A 9 6.38 -4.87 4.24
N VAL A 10 5.99 -5.01 2.97
CA VAL A 10 6.87 -5.35 1.85
C VAL A 10 6.63 -4.40 0.71
N GLU A 11 7.70 -3.80 0.19
CA GLU A 11 7.61 -2.90 -0.95
C GLU A 11 7.09 -3.63 -2.19
N LEU A 12 6.19 -3.01 -2.98
CA LEU A 12 5.60 -3.58 -4.19
C LEU A 12 6.66 -4.10 -5.16
N LYS A 13 7.82 -3.46 -5.23
CA LYS A 13 8.94 -3.88 -6.09
C LYS A 13 9.60 -5.19 -5.65
N ALA A 14 9.47 -5.57 -4.38
CA ALA A 14 10.06 -6.77 -3.79
C ALA A 14 9.03 -7.85 -3.46
N VAL A 15 7.73 -7.58 -3.63
CA VAL A 15 6.64 -8.47 -3.20
C VAL A 15 6.66 -9.82 -3.92
N GLU A 16 7.06 -9.85 -5.19
CA GLU A 16 7.13 -11.10 -5.96
C GLU A 16 8.21 -12.04 -5.40
N GLU A 17 9.41 -11.50 -5.16
CA GLU A 17 10.53 -12.24 -4.56
C GLU A 17 10.16 -12.71 -3.14
N PHE A 18 9.57 -11.82 -2.35
CA PHE A 18 9.07 -12.14 -1.01
C PHE A 18 8.06 -13.29 -1.04
N ASN A 19 7.03 -13.19 -1.89
CA ASN A 19 6.01 -14.23 -2.05
C ASN A 19 6.61 -15.56 -2.48
N ASN A 20 7.59 -15.56 -3.39
CA ASN A 20 8.29 -16.76 -3.81
C ASN A 20 9.09 -17.39 -2.66
N SER A 21 9.78 -16.59 -1.84
CA SER A 21 10.49 -17.07 -0.64
C SER A 21 9.56 -17.63 0.45
N MET A 22 8.31 -17.14 0.49
CA MET A 22 7.30 -17.49 1.48
C MET A 22 6.34 -18.60 1.03
N ARG A 23 6.51 -19.15 -0.18
CA ARG A 23 5.67 -20.25 -0.70
C ARG A 23 5.59 -21.40 0.32
N GLY A 24 4.38 -21.71 0.77
CA GLY A 24 4.12 -22.76 1.75
C GLY A 24 4.38 -22.40 3.22
N LYS A 25 4.79 -21.14 3.51
CA LYS A 25 5.15 -20.67 4.86
C LYS A 25 4.29 -19.50 5.36
N LYS A 26 3.22 -19.13 4.65
CA LYS A 26 2.34 -18.02 5.04
C LYS A 26 1.47 -18.47 6.24
N PRO A 27 1.71 -18.00 7.47
CA PRO A 27 0.90 -18.38 8.62
C PRO A 27 -0.41 -17.59 8.60
N VAL A 28 -1.50 -18.26 9.00
CA VAL A 28 -2.88 -17.75 8.91
C VAL A 28 -3.10 -16.43 9.66
N LYS A 29 -2.29 -16.14 10.70
CA LYS A 29 -2.47 -14.97 11.57
C LYS A 29 -1.75 -13.70 11.09
N CYS A 30 -0.71 -13.83 10.27
CA CYS A 30 0.12 -12.67 9.88
C CYS A 30 -0.40 -12.06 8.59
N LYS A 31 -0.76 -10.77 8.62
CA LYS A 31 -1.26 -10.01 7.46
C LYS A 31 -0.12 -9.32 6.72
N LEU A 32 -0.19 -9.33 5.39
CA LEU A 32 0.76 -8.70 4.50
C LEU A 32 0.28 -7.31 4.08
N ILE A 33 1.04 -6.29 4.49
CA ILE A 33 0.96 -4.95 3.93
C ILE A 33 1.88 -4.90 2.72
N VAL A 34 1.40 -4.38 1.60
CA VAL A 34 2.25 -4.11 0.44
C VAL A 34 2.27 -2.61 0.16
N SER A 35 3.47 -2.04 0.18
CA SER A 35 3.70 -0.60 0.14
C SER A 35 4.21 -0.09 -1.20
N SER A 36 3.84 1.14 -1.53
CA SER A 36 4.48 1.93 -2.58
C SER A 36 4.68 3.37 -2.10
N HIS A 37 5.88 3.90 -2.33
CA HIS A 37 6.25 5.27 -1.94
C HIS A 37 6.60 6.10 -3.18
N ASN A 38 5.90 7.22 -3.38
CA ASN A 38 6.23 8.24 -4.36
C ASN A 38 6.77 9.50 -3.66
N TYR A 39 8.09 9.66 -3.70
CA TYR A 39 8.81 10.77 -3.09
C TYR A 39 8.90 12.03 -3.97
N GLN A 40 8.08 12.14 -5.02
CA GLN A 40 8.13 13.27 -5.95
C GLN A 40 6.82 14.04 -5.96
N CYS A 41 5.68 13.33 -6.00
CA CYS A 41 4.36 13.94 -6.06
C CYS A 41 3.27 12.95 -5.65
N THR A 42 2.02 13.47 -5.62
CA THR A 42 0.82 12.64 -5.60
C THR A 42 0.33 12.44 -7.04
N PRO A 43 0.31 11.21 -7.57
CA PRO A 43 -0.13 10.94 -8.94
C PRO A 43 -1.59 11.33 -9.24
N SER A 44 -1.99 11.14 -10.49
CA SER A 44 -3.40 11.27 -10.89
C SER A 44 -4.27 10.21 -10.19
N ILE A 45 -5.60 10.43 -10.16
CA ILE A 45 -6.54 9.45 -9.59
C ILE A 45 -6.48 8.12 -10.36
N GLU A 46 -6.29 8.16 -11.67
CA GLU A 46 -6.16 6.97 -12.51
C GLU A 46 -4.90 6.18 -12.15
N ASP A 47 -3.75 6.85 -12.04
CA ASP A 47 -2.50 6.21 -11.65
C ASP A 47 -2.55 5.64 -10.23
N LEU A 48 -3.19 6.35 -9.30
CA LEU A 48 -3.45 5.85 -7.96
C LEU A 48 -4.33 4.61 -7.99
N GLY A 49 -5.38 4.58 -8.83
CA GLY A 49 -6.23 3.42 -9.03
C GLY A 49 -5.48 2.21 -9.60
N ASN A 50 -4.65 2.44 -10.61
CA ASN A 50 -3.79 1.41 -11.20
C ASN A 50 -2.79 0.86 -10.17
N LEU A 51 -2.24 1.73 -9.33
CA LEU A 51 -1.33 1.33 -8.25
C LEU A 51 -2.06 0.48 -7.19
N VAL A 52 -3.27 0.86 -6.80
CA VAL A 52 -4.09 0.04 -5.88
C VAL A 52 -4.34 -1.34 -6.48
N ALA A 53 -4.76 -1.40 -7.76
CA ALA A 53 -5.02 -2.66 -8.43
C ALA A 53 -3.77 -3.56 -8.51
N ALA A 54 -2.59 -2.98 -8.80
CA ALA A 54 -1.33 -3.70 -8.81
C ALA A 54 -0.96 -4.26 -7.42
N ILE A 55 -1.17 -3.47 -6.37
CA ILE A 55 -0.92 -3.91 -5.00
C ILE A 55 -1.89 -5.02 -4.60
N GLN A 56 -3.19 -4.91 -4.91
CA GLN A 56 -4.18 -5.96 -4.65
C GLN A 56 -3.84 -7.26 -5.39
N ALA A 57 -3.45 -7.17 -6.66
CA ALA A 57 -3.09 -8.33 -7.48
C ALA A 57 -1.85 -9.08 -6.94
N SER A 58 -1.01 -8.44 -6.12
CA SER A 58 0.14 -9.09 -5.46
C SER A 58 -0.23 -10.00 -4.28
N GLY A 59 -1.51 -10.03 -3.88
CA GLY A 59 -1.99 -10.81 -2.74
C GLY A 59 -1.78 -10.10 -1.39
N ALA A 60 -1.78 -8.76 -1.41
CA ALA A 60 -1.74 -7.92 -0.22
C ALA A 60 -3.06 -8.03 0.58
N ASP A 61 -2.95 -8.10 1.91
CA ASP A 61 -4.10 -7.98 2.81
C ASP A 61 -4.43 -6.50 3.08
N ILE A 62 -3.42 -5.62 2.99
CA ILE A 62 -3.54 -4.18 3.20
C ILE A 62 -2.72 -3.45 2.11
N VAL A 63 -3.37 -2.49 1.45
CA VAL A 63 -2.72 -1.57 0.51
C VAL A 63 -2.17 -0.38 1.28
N LYS A 64 -0.89 -0.06 1.07
CA LYS A 64 -0.24 1.14 1.62
C LYS A 64 0.36 1.98 0.49
N ILE A 65 -0.13 3.20 0.33
CA ILE A 65 0.43 4.17 -0.62
C ILE A 65 0.83 5.42 0.17
N ALA A 66 2.05 5.88 -0.05
CA ALA A 66 2.56 7.11 0.52
C ALA A 66 3.08 8.02 -0.60
N THR A 67 2.62 9.25 -0.64
CA THR A 67 2.99 10.24 -1.65
C THR A 67 3.42 11.55 -1.00
N ILE A 68 4.21 12.36 -1.71
CA ILE A 68 4.47 13.75 -1.31
C ILE A 68 3.36 14.65 -1.84
N VAL A 69 2.87 15.53 -0.97
CA VAL A 69 1.92 16.60 -1.31
C VAL A 69 2.72 17.78 -1.85
N VAL A 70 2.45 18.16 -3.11
CA VAL A 70 3.03 19.35 -3.74
C VAL A 70 2.04 20.51 -3.69
N ASP A 71 0.74 20.21 -3.80
CA ASP A 71 -0.36 21.16 -3.65
C ASP A 71 -1.42 20.59 -2.70
N ILE A 72 -2.11 21.44 -1.94
CA ILE A 72 -3.10 20.97 -0.96
C ILE A 72 -4.27 20.19 -1.60
N THR A 73 -4.55 20.42 -2.88
CA THR A 73 -5.54 19.65 -3.66
C THR A 73 -5.13 18.19 -3.89
N ASP A 74 -3.85 17.84 -3.74
CA ASP A 74 -3.36 16.45 -3.80
C ASP A 74 -4.01 15.56 -2.74
N VAL A 75 -4.28 16.13 -1.57
CA VAL A 75 -4.95 15.44 -0.46
C VAL A 75 -6.36 14.96 -0.87
N ALA A 76 -7.06 15.72 -1.73
CA ALA A 76 -8.37 15.33 -2.22
C ALA A 76 -8.30 14.04 -3.06
N ARG A 77 -7.26 13.88 -3.89
CA ARG A 77 -7.06 12.65 -4.70
C ARG A 77 -6.78 11.44 -3.81
N VAL A 78 -5.98 11.62 -2.76
CA VAL A 78 -5.69 10.59 -1.75
C VAL A 78 -6.97 10.15 -1.02
N PHE A 79 -7.81 11.09 -0.61
CA PHE A 79 -9.10 10.74 0.01
C PHE A 79 -10.05 10.06 -0.99
N GLN A 80 -10.11 10.56 -2.22
CA GLN A 80 -10.97 9.98 -3.25
C GLN A 80 -10.63 8.50 -3.48
N ILE A 81 -9.35 8.16 -3.66
CA ILE A 81 -8.97 6.77 -3.87
C ILE A 81 -9.24 5.91 -2.63
N SER A 82 -9.02 6.44 -1.42
CA SER A 82 -9.31 5.74 -0.17
C SER A 82 -10.76 5.29 -0.07
N VAL A 83 -11.71 6.17 -0.43
CA VAL A 83 -13.14 5.87 -0.37
C VAL A 83 -13.55 4.88 -1.46
N HIS A 84 -13.06 5.05 -2.70
CA HIS A 84 -13.46 4.21 -3.82
C HIS A 84 -12.89 2.78 -3.72
N SER A 85 -11.69 2.62 -3.15
CA SER A 85 -11.05 1.31 -3.03
C SER A 85 -11.59 0.44 -1.89
N GLN A 86 -12.26 1.03 -0.88
CA GLN A 86 -12.91 0.27 0.20
C GLN A 86 -14.11 -0.57 -0.28
N CYS A 87 -14.64 -0.32 -1.49
CA CYS A 87 -15.73 -1.11 -2.07
C CYS A 87 -15.27 -2.47 -2.65
N GLN A 88 -13.97 -2.76 -2.74
CA GLN A 88 -13.42 -4.01 -3.25
C GLN A 88 -12.58 -4.73 -2.16
N GLN A 89 -13.23 -5.63 -1.40
CA GLN A 89 -12.64 -6.72 -0.59
C GLN A 89 -11.30 -6.42 0.13
N LEU A 90 -11.21 -5.34 0.90
CA LEU A 90 -10.07 -5.10 1.80
C LEU A 90 -10.56 -4.88 3.23
N GLU A 91 -10.00 -5.61 4.19
CA GLU A 91 -10.38 -5.46 5.60
C GLU A 91 -9.88 -4.14 6.20
N HIS A 92 -8.75 -3.58 5.72
CA HIS A 92 -8.20 -2.30 6.15
C HIS A 92 -7.41 -1.59 5.02
N PHE A 93 -7.57 -0.27 4.90
CA PHE A 93 -6.89 0.59 3.93
C PHE A 93 -6.17 1.72 4.67
N GLY A 94 -4.85 1.80 4.55
CA GLY A 94 -4.04 2.79 5.28
C GLY A 94 -3.29 3.72 4.33
N PHE A 95 -3.67 5.00 4.30
CA PHE A 95 -2.86 6.05 3.69
C PHE A 95 -2.03 6.75 4.75
N TYR A 96 -0.73 6.85 4.51
CA TYR A 96 0.15 7.76 5.23
C TYR A 96 0.50 8.90 4.30
N VAL A 97 -0.03 10.09 4.57
CA VAL A 97 0.46 11.32 3.96
C VAL A 97 1.75 11.67 4.68
N LEU A 98 2.89 11.36 4.05
CA LEU A 98 4.19 11.77 4.55
C LEU A 98 4.35 13.26 4.25
N GLN A 99 4.02 14.11 5.22
CA GLN A 99 4.61 15.44 5.26
C GLN A 99 6.05 15.24 5.73
N LEU A 100 7.01 15.22 4.80
CA LEU A 100 8.43 15.39 5.16
C LEU A 100 8.53 16.77 5.80
N GLN A 101 8.50 16.82 7.14
CA GLN A 101 9.13 17.93 7.83
C GLN A 101 10.58 17.89 7.37
N HIS A 102 11.04 18.98 6.77
CA HIS A 102 12.46 19.22 6.53
C HIS A 102 13.23 18.82 7.79
N VAL A 103 14.05 17.77 7.68
CA VAL A 103 15.11 17.49 8.65
C VAL A 103 16.30 18.36 8.29
#